data_AF-A0A927RCU3-F1
#
_entry.id   AF-A0A927RCU3-F1
#
_cell.length_a   1.000
_cell.length_b   1.000
_cell.length_c   1.000
_cell.angle_alpha   90.00
_cell.angle_beta   90.00
_cell.angle_gamma   90.00
#
_symmetry.space_group_name_H-M   'P 1'
#
loop_
_entity.id
_entity.type
_entity.pdbx_description
1 polymer ?
#
loop_
_entity_poly.entity_id
_entity_poly.type
_entity_poly.pdbx_seq_one_letter_code
_entity_poly.pdbx_strand_id
1 'polypeptide(L)'
;MDDDSSQVSRASGAPQGRESQGATQRNAESVALLKQLAVPKIADGPAIAVQKKLVEDLEKLFQSEASTEINLGGILIERLPDRYDGNDDLFTKAVQQAKLVQLPGTILGARSGGSERAGLVIQAGLGPALIENTLKTMIDAKQLEYLRLVGLPNGEWKILVEVHYIRSRPKDATGLHKDTKGETLFVNLNYHVGDNKVMGPEYVLNPAPSPEHDALIKGTDGKPGTLPKVFTDDLDEIRRTLGKPTEIRTGIVNPYGYVAFVDEAIHHATPLYGHRFITGKEFRAYLAQKYPAELAEITRADKEYQASRWPAALYAYSTYVNKTIIAEGEIAKWLNWLGMTGDANLYTRVHFAATMTSDEIDLMLHTVGSWPGAQRRGVGGFYAASIPQAPTLSPVNEPGSPPLKRQASTADFKKDQPPPLPDDVPRRFLRSWIRVVPESMATRLREYRPTQGQ
;
A
#
# COMPACT_ATOMS: atom_id res chain seq x y z
N MET A 1 12.23 34.96 -78.39
CA MET A 1 12.35 33.93 -77.33
C MET A 1 11.44 34.43 -76.24
N ASP A 2 10.18 34.03 -76.35
CA ASP A 2 9.09 34.46 -75.50
C ASP A 2 9.08 33.57 -74.27
N ASP A 3 9.24 34.17 -73.10
CA ASP A 3 9.26 33.44 -71.83
C ASP A 3 7.97 33.72 -71.05
N ASP A 4 7.27 32.62 -70.79
CA ASP A 4 5.91 32.48 -70.33
C ASP A 4 5.89 32.50 -68.79
N SER A 5 5.33 33.56 -68.21
CA SER A 5 5.24 33.72 -66.74
C SER A 5 3.81 33.52 -66.27
N SER A 6 3.44 32.24 -66.09
CA SER A 6 2.19 31.83 -65.46
C SER A 6 2.29 31.91 -63.93
N GLN A 7 1.54 32.85 -63.33
CA GLN A 7 1.33 32.95 -61.89
C GLN A 7 0.30 31.91 -61.42
N VAL A 8 0.75 30.96 -60.60
CA VAL A 8 -0.11 30.00 -59.89
C VAL A 8 -0.50 30.57 -58.53
N SER A 9 -1.76 30.98 -58.38
CA SER A 9 -2.37 31.35 -57.10
C SER A 9 -2.64 30.10 -56.25
N ARG A 10 -1.85 29.87 -55.20
CA ARG A 10 -2.15 28.87 -54.17
C ARG A 10 -3.12 29.46 -53.14
N ALA A 11 -4.35 28.96 -53.14
CA ALA A 11 -5.32 29.21 -52.09
C ALA A 11 -4.83 28.59 -50.77
N SER A 12 -4.58 29.44 -49.77
CA SER A 12 -4.32 29.05 -48.38
C SER A 12 -5.61 28.56 -47.74
N GLY A 13 -5.83 27.24 -47.77
CA GLY A 13 -6.85 26.59 -46.96
C GLY A 13 -6.57 26.83 -45.48
N ALA A 14 -7.44 27.59 -44.82
CA ALA A 14 -7.40 27.77 -43.37
C ALA A 14 -7.48 26.39 -42.69
N PRO A 15 -6.60 26.07 -41.72
CA PRO A 15 -6.67 24.82 -41.00
C PRO A 15 -8.02 24.77 -40.26
N GLN A 16 -8.86 23.80 -40.63
CA GLN A 16 -10.08 23.49 -39.90
C GLN A 16 -9.73 23.32 -38.42
N GLY A 17 -10.37 24.12 -37.58
CA GLY A 17 -10.12 24.18 -36.15
C GLY A 17 -10.19 22.78 -35.56
N ARG A 18 -9.07 22.32 -35.00
CA ARG A 18 -9.07 21.16 -34.11
C ARG A 18 -10.01 21.51 -32.98
N GLU A 19 -11.14 20.80 -32.88
CA GLU A 19 -12.01 20.79 -31.71
C GLU A 19 -11.12 20.77 -30.48
N SER A 20 -11.29 21.78 -29.63
CA SER A 20 -10.49 21.95 -28.42
C SER A 20 -10.62 20.67 -27.59
N GLN A 21 -9.56 19.87 -27.57
CA GLN A 21 -9.42 18.76 -26.64
C GLN A 21 -9.72 19.32 -25.25
N GLY A 22 -10.76 18.78 -24.61
CA GLY A 22 -11.31 19.33 -23.37
C GLY A 22 -10.21 19.68 -22.39
N ALA A 23 -10.15 20.95 -22.00
CA ALA A 23 -9.17 21.40 -21.02
C ALA A 23 -9.37 20.60 -19.72
N THR A 24 -8.29 20.02 -19.21
CA THR A 24 -8.24 19.40 -17.88
C THR A 24 -8.81 20.38 -16.85
N GLN A 25 -10.02 20.14 -16.36
CA GLN A 25 -10.68 21.06 -15.44
C GLN A 25 -10.88 20.40 -14.08
N ARG A 26 -10.05 20.82 -13.12
CA ARG A 26 -10.30 20.58 -11.71
C ARG A 26 -11.68 21.14 -11.35
N ASN A 27 -12.49 20.37 -10.63
CA ASN A 27 -13.77 20.84 -10.12
C ASN A 27 -14.05 20.28 -8.72
N ALA A 28 -15.10 20.77 -8.06
CA ALA A 28 -15.45 20.33 -6.71
C ALA A 28 -15.84 18.83 -6.66
N GLU A 29 -16.33 18.28 -7.78
CA GLU A 29 -16.75 16.88 -7.88
C GLU A 29 -15.55 15.93 -7.87
N SER A 30 -14.47 16.26 -8.58
CA SER A 30 -13.25 15.45 -8.61
C SER A 30 -12.58 15.38 -7.24
N VAL A 31 -12.48 16.52 -6.53
CA VAL A 31 -11.98 16.58 -5.14
C VAL A 31 -12.86 15.72 -4.21
N ALA A 32 -14.18 15.89 -4.30
CA ALA A 32 -15.12 15.15 -3.45
C ALA A 32 -15.02 13.64 -3.70
N LEU A 33 -14.90 13.22 -4.97
CA LEU A 33 -14.73 11.81 -5.32
C LEU A 33 -13.37 11.29 -4.86
N LEU A 34 -12.27 11.99 -5.08
CA LEU A 34 -10.95 11.54 -4.62
C LEU A 34 -10.91 11.39 -3.09
N LYS A 35 -11.60 12.28 -2.36
CA LYS A 35 -11.74 12.16 -0.90
C LYS A 35 -12.46 10.88 -0.50
N GLN A 36 -13.49 10.46 -1.24
CA GLN A 36 -14.15 9.18 -1.02
C GLN A 36 -13.21 8.00 -1.33
N LEU A 37 -12.44 8.09 -2.42
CA LEU A 37 -11.49 7.07 -2.85
C LEU A 37 -10.25 6.94 -1.96
N ALA A 38 -9.93 7.98 -1.18
CA ALA A 38 -8.79 7.97 -0.26
C ALA A 38 -8.93 6.90 0.82
N VAL A 39 -10.16 6.61 1.26
CA VAL A 39 -10.44 5.47 2.13
C VAL A 39 -10.49 4.21 1.27
N PRO A 40 -9.68 3.18 1.56
CA PRO A 40 -9.70 1.93 0.81
C PRO A 40 -11.11 1.34 0.72
N LYS A 41 -11.59 1.13 -0.51
CA LYS A 41 -12.83 0.41 -0.78
C LYS A 41 -12.57 -1.08 -0.71
N ILE A 42 -13.38 -1.80 0.07
CA ILE A 42 -13.40 -3.26 0.14
C ILE A 42 -14.78 -3.72 -0.29
N ALA A 43 -14.85 -4.57 -1.31
CA ALA A 43 -16.11 -5.07 -1.85
C ALA A 43 -15.92 -6.45 -2.49
N ASP A 44 -17.04 -7.09 -2.84
CA ASP A 44 -17.01 -8.31 -3.64
C ASP A 44 -16.49 -8.03 -5.05
N GLY A 45 -15.88 -9.02 -5.69
CA GLY A 45 -15.37 -8.89 -7.06
C GLY A 45 -16.50 -8.59 -8.04
N PRO A 46 -16.38 -7.55 -8.90
CA PRO A 46 -17.42 -7.25 -9.89
C PRO A 46 -17.42 -8.25 -11.07
N ALA A 47 -16.43 -9.14 -11.14
CA ALA A 47 -16.25 -10.10 -12.23
C ALA A 47 -15.78 -11.48 -11.75
N ILE A 48 -16.35 -12.00 -10.64
CA ILE A 48 -15.87 -13.22 -9.97
C ILE A 48 -15.68 -14.41 -10.93
N ALA A 49 -16.62 -14.66 -11.84
CA ALA A 49 -16.51 -15.76 -12.80
C ALA A 49 -15.30 -15.59 -13.75
N VAL A 50 -15.07 -14.36 -14.24
CA VAL A 50 -13.91 -14.02 -15.08
C VAL A 50 -12.63 -14.17 -14.29
N GLN A 51 -12.60 -13.67 -13.05
CA GLN A 51 -11.44 -13.75 -12.16
C GLN A 51 -11.05 -15.20 -11.87
N LYS A 52 -12.01 -16.07 -11.54
CA LYS A 52 -11.78 -17.49 -11.26
C LYS A 52 -11.15 -18.18 -12.47
N LYS A 53 -11.81 -18.08 -13.63
CA LYS A 53 -11.32 -18.67 -14.88
C LYS A 53 -9.94 -18.14 -15.26
N LEU A 54 -9.74 -16.83 -15.17
CA LEU A 54 -8.46 -16.19 -15.48
C LEU A 54 -7.35 -16.75 -14.58
N VAL A 55 -7.55 -16.82 -13.27
CA VAL A 55 -6.54 -17.34 -12.33
C VAL A 55 -6.25 -18.83 -12.57
N GLU A 56 -7.28 -19.64 -12.84
CA GLU A 56 -7.09 -21.06 -13.19
C GLU A 56 -6.23 -21.22 -14.46
N ASP A 57 -6.51 -20.43 -15.50
CA ASP A 57 -5.76 -20.49 -16.75
C ASP A 57 -4.33 -19.92 -16.59
N LEU A 58 -4.13 -18.90 -15.76
CA LEU A 58 -2.80 -18.41 -15.39
C LEU A 58 -1.99 -19.46 -14.62
N GLU A 59 -2.60 -20.21 -13.70
CA GLU A 59 -1.91 -21.30 -13.00
C GLU A 59 -1.49 -22.42 -13.95
N LYS A 60 -2.33 -22.78 -14.92
CA LYS A 60 -1.95 -23.74 -15.98
C LYS A 60 -0.79 -23.20 -16.82
N LEU A 61 -0.88 -21.93 -17.24
CA LEU A 61 0.13 -21.27 -18.08
C LEU A 61 1.49 -21.17 -17.37
N PHE A 62 1.50 -20.94 -16.06
CA PHE A 62 2.71 -20.71 -15.25
C PHE A 62 3.02 -21.84 -14.26
N GLN A 63 2.52 -23.06 -14.53
CA GLN A 63 2.72 -24.20 -13.64
C GLN A 63 4.21 -24.51 -13.37
N SER A 64 5.09 -24.23 -14.35
CA SER A 64 6.54 -24.45 -14.26
C SER A 64 7.31 -23.25 -13.71
N GLU A 65 6.66 -22.11 -13.48
CA GLU A 65 7.32 -20.90 -12.98
C GLU A 65 7.54 -21.01 -11.47
N ALA A 66 8.77 -20.75 -11.01
CA ALA A 66 9.08 -20.66 -9.59
C ALA A 66 8.73 -19.28 -8.99
N SER A 67 8.57 -18.26 -9.83
CA SER A 67 8.27 -16.90 -9.36
C SER A 67 6.91 -16.83 -8.69
N THR A 68 6.86 -16.17 -7.54
CA THR A 68 5.61 -15.87 -6.82
C THR A 68 4.93 -14.59 -7.31
N GLU A 69 5.64 -13.76 -8.08
CA GLU A 69 5.15 -12.53 -8.69
C GLU A 69 5.44 -12.56 -10.19
N ILE A 70 4.38 -12.45 -11.00
CA ILE A 70 4.45 -12.53 -12.46
C ILE A 70 3.87 -11.25 -13.05
N ASN A 71 4.63 -10.54 -13.87
CA ASN A 71 4.13 -9.38 -14.60
C ASN A 71 3.34 -9.85 -15.83
N LEU A 72 2.03 -9.60 -15.83
CA LEU A 72 1.11 -9.98 -16.90
C LEU A 72 1.07 -8.96 -18.06
N GLY A 73 1.76 -7.83 -17.93
CA GLY A 73 1.80 -6.73 -18.89
C GLY A 73 1.10 -5.48 -18.38
N GLY A 74 0.82 -4.56 -19.30
CA GLY A 74 0.10 -3.32 -19.02
C GLY A 74 -1.12 -3.17 -19.89
N ILE A 75 -2.19 -2.59 -19.35
CA ILE A 75 -3.38 -2.22 -20.12
C ILE A 75 -3.28 -0.72 -20.38
N LEU A 76 -3.01 -0.35 -21.63
CA LEU A 76 -2.96 1.04 -22.07
C LEU A 76 -4.37 1.51 -22.41
N ILE A 77 -4.85 2.55 -21.73
CA ILE A 77 -6.13 3.21 -21.98
C ILE A 77 -5.84 4.58 -22.58
N GLU A 78 -6.18 4.75 -23.85
CA GLU A 78 -5.76 5.94 -24.62
C GLU A 78 -6.74 7.10 -24.51
N ARG A 79 -8.02 6.77 -24.32
CA ARG A 79 -9.17 7.67 -24.25
C ARG A 79 -10.22 7.07 -23.32
N LEU A 80 -10.92 7.93 -22.58
CA LEU A 80 -12.17 7.60 -21.92
C LEU A 80 -13.32 8.36 -22.61
N PRO A 81 -14.55 7.84 -22.60
CA PRO A 81 -15.69 8.55 -23.17
C PRO A 81 -16.00 9.83 -22.36
N ASP A 82 -16.31 10.92 -23.06
CA ASP A 82 -16.54 12.23 -22.44
C ASP A 82 -17.79 12.26 -21.52
N ARG A 83 -18.81 11.47 -21.86
CA ARG A 83 -20.08 11.40 -21.12
C ARG A 83 -20.55 9.98 -20.88
N TYR A 84 -21.19 9.80 -19.72
CA TYR A 84 -22.02 8.65 -19.41
C TYR A 84 -23.46 8.96 -19.87
N ASP A 85 -23.93 8.26 -20.90
CA ASP A 85 -25.29 8.39 -21.47
C ASP A 85 -26.30 7.47 -20.78
N GLY A 86 -25.90 6.79 -19.70
CA GLY A 86 -26.81 6.03 -18.83
C GLY A 86 -27.31 4.70 -19.39
N ASN A 87 -27.04 4.38 -20.66
CA ASN A 87 -27.66 3.22 -21.31
C ASN A 87 -26.68 2.18 -21.87
N ASP A 88 -25.42 2.50 -22.20
CA ASP A 88 -24.40 1.50 -22.62
C ASP A 88 -23.02 2.15 -22.78
N ASP A 89 -21.93 1.65 -22.24
CA ASP A 89 -21.61 1.10 -20.93
C ASP A 89 -20.17 1.62 -20.77
N LEU A 90 -19.87 2.39 -19.71
CA LEU A 90 -18.52 2.93 -19.49
C LEU A 90 -17.47 1.81 -19.65
N PHE A 91 -17.83 0.59 -19.26
CA PHE A 91 -17.04 -0.60 -19.47
C PHE A 91 -16.87 -0.94 -20.96
N THR A 92 -17.93 -1.15 -21.75
CA THR A 92 -17.81 -1.47 -23.19
C THR A 92 -16.96 -0.45 -23.93
N LYS A 93 -17.15 0.86 -23.69
CA LYS A 93 -16.36 1.92 -24.31
C LYS A 93 -14.91 1.88 -23.84
N ALA A 94 -14.65 1.70 -22.54
CA ALA A 94 -13.28 1.58 -22.01
C ALA A 94 -12.56 0.35 -22.53
N VAL A 95 -13.23 -0.81 -22.63
CA VAL A 95 -12.67 -2.05 -23.18
C VAL A 95 -12.24 -1.86 -24.64
N GLN A 96 -13.04 -1.19 -25.46
CA GLN A 96 -12.69 -0.91 -26.86
C GLN A 96 -11.43 -0.02 -27.00
N GLN A 97 -11.15 0.82 -26.00
CA GLN A 97 -9.98 1.70 -25.98
C GLN A 97 -8.78 1.10 -25.23
N ALA A 98 -8.98 -0.03 -24.55
CA ALA A 98 -7.96 -0.70 -23.76
C ALA A 98 -7.18 -1.69 -24.61
N LYS A 99 -5.86 -1.60 -24.57
CA LYS A 99 -4.96 -2.53 -25.26
C LYS A 99 -3.99 -3.15 -24.27
N LEU A 100 -3.92 -4.48 -24.25
CA LEU A 100 -2.86 -5.17 -23.54
C LEU A 100 -1.54 -4.97 -24.30
N VAL A 101 -0.59 -4.32 -23.64
CA VAL A 101 0.76 -4.06 -24.12
C VAL A 101 1.77 -4.83 -23.27
N GLN A 102 2.91 -5.15 -23.85
CA GLN A 102 4.01 -5.73 -23.11
C GLN A 102 4.78 -4.62 -22.39
N LEU A 103 5.34 -4.97 -21.23
CA LEU A 103 6.12 -4.05 -20.42
C LEU A 103 7.56 -4.56 -20.39
N PRO A 104 8.53 -3.88 -21.03
CA PRO A 104 9.93 -4.27 -20.87
C PRO A 104 10.33 -4.14 -19.39
N GLY A 105 11.14 -5.05 -18.85
CA GLY A 105 11.47 -5.11 -17.41
C GLY A 105 12.14 -3.86 -16.85
N THR A 106 12.68 -3.04 -17.75
CA THR A 106 13.18 -1.70 -17.51
C THR A 106 12.41 -0.68 -18.33
N ILE A 107 11.09 -0.57 -18.15
CA ILE A 107 10.41 0.66 -18.56
C ILE A 107 10.99 1.80 -17.73
N LEU A 108 11.94 2.55 -18.30
CA LEU A 108 12.12 4.00 -18.17
C LEU A 108 11.75 4.64 -16.81
N GLY A 109 12.17 4.05 -15.69
CA GLY A 109 11.90 4.56 -14.34
C GLY A 109 10.97 3.69 -13.48
N ALA A 110 10.03 2.97 -14.08
CA ALA A 110 9.20 1.95 -13.42
C ALA A 110 9.96 0.61 -13.37
N ARG A 111 10.33 0.16 -12.17
CA ARG A 111 10.81 -1.23 -12.02
C ARG A 111 9.54 -2.04 -11.83
N SER A 112 9.08 -2.71 -12.88
CA SER A 112 8.13 -3.80 -12.69
C SER A 112 8.87 -4.90 -11.94
N GLY A 113 8.34 -5.32 -10.79
CA GLY A 113 8.74 -6.60 -10.19
C GLY A 113 8.33 -7.79 -11.07
N GLY A 114 8.76 -8.98 -10.70
CA GLY A 114 8.30 -10.24 -11.31
C GLY A 114 8.91 -10.58 -12.68
N SER A 115 8.60 -11.79 -13.16
CA SER A 115 8.98 -12.23 -14.51
C SER A 115 8.04 -11.64 -15.55
N GLU A 116 8.60 -11.07 -16.62
CA GLU A 116 7.83 -10.55 -17.75
C GLU A 116 7.20 -11.69 -18.54
N ARG A 117 5.86 -11.72 -18.58
CA ARG A 117 5.10 -12.80 -19.23
C ARG A 117 3.94 -12.31 -20.11
N ALA A 118 3.85 -11.02 -20.37
CA ALA A 118 2.81 -10.42 -21.20
C ALA A 118 2.64 -11.10 -22.58
N GLY A 119 3.75 -11.48 -23.22
CA GLY A 119 3.72 -12.22 -24.50
C GLY A 119 3.00 -13.57 -24.41
N LEU A 120 3.23 -14.33 -23.34
CA LEU A 120 2.57 -15.61 -23.12
C LEU A 120 1.08 -15.44 -22.80
N VAL A 121 0.73 -14.41 -22.01
CA VAL A 121 -0.67 -14.08 -21.69
C VAL A 121 -1.45 -13.75 -22.97
N ILE A 122 -0.85 -12.97 -23.87
CA ILE A 122 -1.43 -12.63 -25.18
C ILE A 122 -1.56 -13.89 -26.05
N GLN A 123 -0.50 -14.69 -26.17
CA GLN A 123 -0.48 -15.92 -26.98
C GLN A 123 -1.52 -16.94 -26.50
N ALA A 124 -1.72 -17.03 -25.18
CA ALA A 124 -2.73 -17.91 -24.56
C ALA A 124 -4.17 -17.36 -24.67
N GLY A 125 -4.37 -16.18 -25.27
CA GLY A 125 -5.70 -15.57 -25.44
C GLY A 125 -6.32 -15.08 -24.13
N LEU A 126 -5.53 -14.86 -23.07
CA LEU A 126 -6.02 -14.44 -21.75
C LEU A 126 -6.20 -12.92 -21.63
N GLY A 127 -5.75 -12.16 -22.63
CA GLY A 127 -5.82 -10.68 -22.64
C GLY A 127 -7.22 -10.10 -22.41
N PRO A 128 -8.28 -10.55 -23.13
CA PRO A 128 -9.63 -10.04 -22.92
C PRO A 128 -10.14 -10.22 -21.47
N ALA A 129 -9.92 -11.39 -20.87
CA ALA A 129 -10.33 -11.66 -19.49
C ALA A 129 -9.55 -10.79 -18.47
N LEU A 130 -8.27 -10.54 -18.73
CA LEU A 130 -7.43 -9.65 -17.92
C LEU A 130 -7.92 -8.19 -17.96
N ILE A 131 -8.24 -7.69 -19.17
CA ILE A 131 -8.81 -6.35 -19.37
C ILE A 131 -10.16 -6.24 -18.69
N GLU A 132 -11.05 -7.21 -18.92
CA GLU A 132 -12.39 -7.23 -18.34
C GLU A 132 -12.35 -7.19 -16.81
N ASN A 133 -11.59 -8.11 -16.19
CA ASN A 133 -11.47 -8.15 -14.73
C ASN A 133 -10.95 -6.82 -14.17
N THR A 134 -9.90 -6.26 -14.79
CA THR A 134 -9.25 -5.04 -14.31
C THR A 134 -10.17 -3.82 -14.44
N LEU A 135 -10.80 -3.62 -15.60
CA LEU A 135 -11.65 -2.46 -15.84
C LEU A 135 -12.95 -2.52 -15.03
N LYS A 136 -13.55 -3.71 -14.85
CA LYS A 136 -14.73 -3.86 -13.96
C LYS A 136 -14.41 -3.45 -12.52
N THR A 137 -13.24 -3.85 -12.00
CA THR A 137 -12.79 -3.40 -10.67
C THR A 137 -12.59 -1.89 -10.61
N MET A 138 -11.96 -1.28 -11.62
CA MET A 138 -11.77 0.18 -11.66
C MET A 138 -13.09 0.96 -11.74
N ILE A 139 -14.09 0.43 -12.44
CA ILE A 139 -15.44 1.04 -12.54
C ILE A 139 -16.18 0.92 -11.22
N ASP A 140 -16.22 -0.27 -10.62
CA ASP A 140 -16.87 -0.46 -9.34
C ASP A 140 -16.19 0.40 -8.26
N ALA A 141 -14.86 0.50 -8.29
CA ALA A 141 -14.08 1.37 -7.41
C ALA A 141 -14.16 2.87 -7.76
N LYS A 142 -14.95 3.28 -8.76
CA LYS A 142 -15.10 4.68 -9.23
C LYS A 142 -13.80 5.37 -9.65
N GLN A 143 -12.74 4.60 -9.92
CA GLN A 143 -11.45 5.13 -10.37
C GLN A 143 -11.54 5.65 -11.81
N LEU A 144 -12.22 4.95 -12.72
CA LEU A 144 -12.45 5.45 -14.08
C LEU A 144 -13.31 6.73 -14.08
N GLU A 145 -14.27 6.82 -13.17
CA GLU A 145 -15.10 8.01 -13.04
C GLU A 145 -14.28 9.22 -12.58
N TYR A 146 -13.39 9.02 -11.60
CA TYR A 146 -12.46 10.08 -11.22
C TYR A 146 -11.58 10.51 -12.40
N LEU A 147 -10.97 9.56 -13.11
CA LEU A 147 -10.12 9.85 -14.26
C LEU A 147 -10.86 10.67 -15.32
N ARG A 148 -12.12 10.32 -15.60
CA ARG A 148 -13.01 11.08 -16.50
C ARG A 148 -13.23 12.50 -15.99
N LEU A 149 -13.57 12.69 -14.72
CA LEU A 149 -13.83 14.01 -14.13
C LEU A 149 -12.61 14.93 -14.22
N VAL A 150 -11.41 14.41 -14.03
CA VAL A 150 -10.17 15.20 -14.13
C VAL A 150 -9.63 15.31 -15.56
N GLY A 151 -10.35 14.78 -16.57
CA GLY A 151 -9.94 14.85 -17.97
C GLY A 151 -8.68 14.03 -18.28
N LEU A 152 -8.57 12.82 -17.69
CA LEU A 152 -7.52 11.86 -17.98
C LEU A 152 -8.11 10.56 -18.54
N PRO A 153 -7.48 9.90 -19.53
CA PRO A 153 -6.29 10.35 -20.27
C PRO A 153 -6.60 11.53 -21.21
N ASN A 154 -5.57 12.29 -21.60
CA ASN A 154 -5.65 13.43 -22.53
C ASN A 154 -4.48 13.45 -23.52
N GLY A 155 -4.20 14.59 -24.17
CA GLY A 155 -3.11 14.71 -25.15
C GLY A 155 -1.71 14.57 -24.57
N GLU A 156 -1.54 14.83 -23.27
CA GLU A 156 -0.24 14.79 -22.58
C GLU A 156 -0.06 13.49 -21.78
N TRP A 157 -1.13 13.03 -21.13
CA TRP A 157 -1.10 11.92 -20.18
C TRP A 157 -2.01 10.78 -20.62
N LYS A 158 -1.48 9.56 -20.61
CA LYS A 158 -2.22 8.31 -20.82
C LYS A 158 -2.32 7.52 -19.54
N ILE A 159 -3.26 6.58 -19.50
CA ILE A 159 -3.42 5.67 -18.37
C ILE A 159 -2.80 4.33 -18.73
N LEU A 160 -1.85 3.90 -17.91
CA LEU A 160 -1.24 2.58 -17.99
C LEU A 160 -1.60 1.80 -16.73
N VAL A 161 -2.32 0.70 -16.89
CA VAL A 161 -2.63 -0.19 -15.78
C VAL A 161 -1.68 -1.37 -15.82
N GLU A 162 -0.63 -1.34 -15.02
CA GLU A 162 0.31 -2.46 -14.88
C GLU A 162 -0.36 -3.56 -14.04
N VAL A 163 -0.39 -4.80 -14.54
CA VAL A 163 -1.08 -5.91 -13.88
C VAL A 163 -0.13 -7.04 -13.56
N HIS A 164 -0.11 -7.41 -12.28
CA HIS A 164 0.72 -8.46 -11.73
C HIS A 164 -0.14 -9.56 -11.14
N TYR A 165 0.31 -10.80 -11.31
CA TYR A 165 -0.25 -11.95 -10.65
C TYR A 165 0.65 -12.38 -9.50
N ILE A 166 0.14 -12.19 -8.28
CA ILE A 166 0.80 -12.62 -7.06
C ILE A 166 0.27 -14.02 -6.73
N ARG A 167 1.07 -15.05 -7.03
CA ARG A 167 0.74 -16.46 -6.80
C ARG A 167 0.75 -16.82 -5.32
N SER A 168 1.70 -16.24 -4.58
CA SER A 168 1.83 -16.39 -3.13
C SER A 168 2.55 -15.19 -2.53
N ARG A 169 1.84 -14.38 -1.74
CA ARG A 169 2.46 -13.29 -0.97
C ARG A 169 3.03 -13.82 0.34
N PRO A 170 4.34 -13.65 0.62
CA PRO A 170 4.92 -14.03 1.90
C PRO A 170 4.21 -13.33 3.07
N LYS A 171 3.90 -14.10 4.13
CA LYS A 171 3.24 -13.60 5.35
C LYS A 171 4.10 -12.56 6.09
N ASP A 172 5.39 -12.50 5.78
CA ASP A 172 6.39 -11.66 6.43
C ASP A 172 6.79 -10.41 5.65
N ALA A 173 6.13 -10.14 4.52
CA ALA A 173 6.28 -8.88 3.78
C ALA A 173 5.58 -7.72 4.53
N THR A 174 5.99 -7.52 5.79
CA THR A 174 5.45 -6.54 6.74
C THR A 174 6.21 -5.23 6.65
N GLY A 175 5.50 -4.13 6.87
CA GLY A 175 6.07 -2.80 6.84
C GLY A 175 5.20 -1.87 6.01
N LEU A 176 4.93 -0.67 6.55
CA LEU A 176 4.25 0.37 5.80
C LEU A 176 5.12 0.80 4.63
N HIS A 177 4.51 0.93 3.47
CA HIS A 177 5.17 1.39 2.25
C HIS A 177 4.16 2.11 1.36
N LYS A 178 4.69 2.76 0.33
CA LYS A 178 3.94 3.11 -0.88
C LYS A 178 4.32 2.16 -2.00
N ASP A 179 3.36 1.88 -2.87
CA ASP A 179 3.58 1.05 -4.06
C ASP A 179 4.00 1.89 -5.28
N THR A 180 4.08 3.22 -5.12
CA THR A 180 4.44 4.18 -6.17
C THR A 180 5.93 4.56 -6.18
N LYS A 181 6.43 4.92 -7.37
CA LYS A 181 7.64 5.74 -7.57
C LYS A 181 7.29 7.19 -7.91
N GLY A 182 6.10 7.62 -7.49
CA GLY A 182 5.51 8.92 -7.83
C GLY A 182 4.66 8.92 -9.12
N GLU A 183 4.25 7.78 -9.65
CA GLU A 183 3.51 7.68 -10.92
C GLU A 183 2.21 6.86 -10.82
N THR A 184 1.99 6.19 -9.69
CA THR A 184 0.77 5.42 -9.42
C THR A 184 -0.28 6.31 -8.76
N LEU A 185 -1.47 6.36 -9.36
CA LEU A 185 -2.63 7.04 -8.80
C LEU A 185 -3.39 6.12 -7.85
N PHE A 186 -3.69 4.91 -8.33
CA PHE A 186 -4.52 3.94 -7.63
C PHE A 186 -3.91 2.54 -7.66
N VAL A 187 -4.30 1.74 -6.66
CA VAL A 187 -3.95 0.32 -6.58
C VAL A 187 -5.21 -0.50 -6.38
N ASN A 188 -5.30 -1.62 -7.09
CA ASN A 188 -6.33 -2.63 -6.89
C ASN A 188 -5.70 -3.98 -6.54
N LEU A 189 -6.27 -4.68 -5.56
CA LEU A 189 -5.90 -6.03 -5.14
C LEU A 189 -7.12 -6.93 -5.24
N ASN A 190 -7.19 -7.79 -6.25
CA ASN A 190 -8.31 -8.73 -6.48
C ASN A 190 -7.92 -10.11 -5.96
N TYR A 191 -8.49 -10.52 -4.83
CA TYR A 191 -8.06 -11.71 -4.08
C TYR A 191 -8.62 -12.99 -4.67
N HIS A 192 -7.81 -14.04 -4.77
CA HIS A 192 -8.24 -15.37 -5.20
C HIS A 192 -7.76 -16.43 -4.21
N VAL A 193 -8.43 -16.49 -3.07
CA VAL A 193 -8.06 -17.32 -1.91
C VAL A 193 -9.07 -18.44 -1.62
N GLY A 194 -9.74 -18.93 -2.68
CA GLY A 194 -10.83 -19.91 -2.54
C GLY A 194 -12.02 -19.32 -1.80
N ASP A 195 -12.69 -20.14 -0.99
CA ASP A 195 -13.82 -19.73 -0.14
C ASP A 195 -13.41 -19.08 1.19
N ASN A 196 -12.13 -18.75 1.36
CA ASN A 196 -11.61 -18.14 2.57
C ASN A 196 -11.82 -16.62 2.57
N LYS A 197 -12.28 -16.09 3.70
CA LYS A 197 -12.14 -14.66 4.02
C LYS A 197 -10.71 -14.37 4.41
N VAL A 198 -10.21 -13.18 4.09
CA VAL A 198 -8.86 -12.75 4.47
C VAL A 198 -8.85 -11.34 4.99
N MET A 199 -7.87 -11.04 5.84
CA MET A 199 -7.53 -9.67 6.17
C MET A 199 -7.02 -8.95 4.92
N GLY A 200 -7.55 -7.77 4.59
CA GLY A 200 -7.01 -6.85 3.59
C GLY A 200 -5.70 -6.20 4.08
N PRO A 201 -5.09 -5.28 3.31
CA PRO A 201 -3.91 -4.56 3.78
C PRO A 201 -4.20 -3.79 5.07
N GLU A 202 -3.17 -3.64 5.91
CA GLU A 202 -3.18 -2.61 6.94
C GLU A 202 -2.84 -1.28 6.30
N TYR A 203 -3.48 -0.19 6.71
CA TYR A 203 -3.22 1.13 6.13
C TYR A 203 -3.33 2.28 7.14
N VAL A 204 -2.57 3.33 6.87
CA VAL A 204 -2.68 4.65 7.52
C VAL A 204 -3.24 5.61 6.49
N LEU A 205 -4.39 6.21 6.80
CA LEU A 205 -5.02 7.24 5.97
C LEU A 205 -4.41 8.60 6.26
N ASN A 206 -4.10 9.36 5.22
CA ASN A 206 -3.53 10.71 5.31
C ASN A 206 -2.26 10.76 6.19
N PRO A 207 -1.24 9.94 5.92
CA PRO A 207 0.00 9.97 6.69
C PRO A 207 0.69 11.34 6.58
N ALA A 208 1.63 11.60 7.50
CA ALA A 208 2.42 12.83 7.45
C ALA A 208 3.11 13.00 6.07
N PRO A 209 3.15 14.23 5.52
CA PRO A 209 3.82 14.49 4.25
C PRO A 209 5.30 14.09 4.26
N SER A 210 5.80 13.71 3.09
CA SER A 210 7.20 13.43 2.84
C SER A 210 7.73 14.45 1.85
N PRO A 211 8.51 15.46 2.29
CA PRO A 211 8.93 16.57 1.42
C PRO A 211 9.64 16.12 0.15
N GLU A 212 10.51 15.11 0.23
CA GLU A 212 11.23 14.57 -0.91
C GLU A 212 10.30 13.89 -1.92
N HIS A 213 9.32 13.11 -1.43
CA HIS A 213 8.32 12.46 -2.28
C HIS A 213 7.33 13.47 -2.87
N ASP A 214 6.88 14.45 -2.09
CA ASP A 214 5.99 15.50 -2.55
C ASP A 214 6.67 16.33 -3.66
N ALA A 215 7.97 16.64 -3.52
CA ALA A 215 8.73 17.32 -4.57
C ALA A 215 8.85 16.48 -5.85
N LEU A 216 8.97 15.15 -5.74
CA LEU A 216 8.99 14.25 -6.89
C LEU A 216 7.65 14.27 -7.64
N ILE A 217 6.53 14.12 -6.94
CA ILE A 217 5.21 14.01 -7.58
C ILE A 217 4.67 15.35 -8.08
N LYS A 218 4.95 16.45 -7.37
CA LYS A 218 4.45 17.79 -7.71
C LYS A 218 5.40 18.54 -8.64
N GLY A 219 6.68 18.17 -8.64
CA GLY A 219 7.74 18.93 -9.28
C GLY A 219 8.26 20.06 -8.40
N THR A 220 9.28 20.73 -8.90
CA THR A 220 9.92 21.90 -8.28
C THR A 220 10.10 22.97 -9.33
N ASP A 221 10.61 24.15 -8.93
CA ASP A 221 10.97 25.19 -9.89
C ASP A 221 11.94 24.64 -10.95
N GLY A 222 11.49 24.63 -12.21
CA GLY A 222 12.25 24.14 -13.36
C GLY A 222 12.23 22.63 -13.58
N LYS A 223 11.50 21.83 -12.79
CA LYS A 223 11.34 20.39 -13.01
C LYS A 223 9.88 19.96 -12.89
N PRO A 224 9.26 19.43 -13.97
CA PRO A 224 7.88 18.94 -13.88
C PRO A 224 7.79 17.77 -12.92
N GLY A 225 6.67 17.66 -12.21
CA GLY A 225 6.35 16.52 -11.37
C GLY A 225 6.06 15.26 -12.18
N THR A 226 6.09 14.12 -11.51
CA THR A 226 5.76 12.82 -12.13
C THR A 226 4.25 12.55 -12.21
N LEU A 227 3.41 13.36 -11.55
CA LEU A 227 1.95 13.28 -11.63
C LEU A 227 1.33 14.54 -12.28
N PRO A 228 0.18 14.40 -12.96
CA PRO A 228 -0.60 15.52 -13.48
C PRO A 228 -0.97 16.51 -12.38
N LYS A 229 -0.82 17.80 -12.66
CA LYS A 229 -1.13 18.88 -11.71
C LYS A 229 -2.56 18.81 -11.15
N VAL A 230 -3.53 18.44 -11.99
CA VAL A 230 -4.93 18.29 -11.56
C VAL A 230 -5.09 17.28 -10.41
N PHE A 231 -4.35 16.17 -10.47
CA PHE A 231 -4.38 15.14 -9.44
C PHE A 231 -3.69 15.61 -8.16
N THR A 232 -2.53 16.26 -8.27
CA THR A 232 -1.79 16.74 -7.09
C THR A 232 -2.50 17.90 -6.39
N ASP A 233 -3.20 18.76 -7.14
CA ASP A 233 -4.05 19.82 -6.57
C ASP A 233 -5.25 19.23 -5.80
N ASP A 234 -5.90 18.19 -6.33
CA ASP A 234 -6.98 17.48 -5.64
C ASP A 234 -6.45 16.72 -4.41
N LEU A 235 -5.29 16.08 -4.52
CA LEU A 235 -4.62 15.40 -3.42
C LEU A 235 -4.30 16.37 -2.27
N ASP A 236 -3.80 17.57 -2.57
CA ASP A 236 -3.50 18.58 -1.56
C ASP A 236 -4.78 19.06 -0.85
N GLU A 237 -5.86 19.25 -1.60
CA GLU A 237 -7.14 19.64 -1.03
C GLU A 237 -7.71 18.54 -0.11
N ILE A 238 -7.68 17.28 -0.52
CA ILE A 238 -8.17 16.21 0.35
C ILE A 238 -7.28 16.04 1.57
N ARG A 239 -5.94 16.15 1.47
CA ARG A 239 -5.03 16.00 2.61
C ARG A 239 -5.28 17.06 3.68
N ARG A 240 -5.67 18.28 3.31
CA ARG A 240 -6.07 19.34 4.26
C ARG A 240 -7.39 19.05 4.97
N THR A 241 -8.30 18.34 4.30
CA THR A 241 -9.65 18.07 4.84
C THR A 241 -9.82 16.68 5.44
N LEU A 242 -8.90 15.77 5.17
CA LEU A 242 -8.72 14.52 5.89
C LEU A 242 -7.99 14.88 7.20
N GLY A 243 -8.53 14.44 8.33
CA GLY A 243 -7.88 14.67 9.62
C GLY A 243 -6.50 14.00 9.69
N LYS A 244 -5.78 14.26 10.79
CA LYS A 244 -4.53 13.56 11.09
C LYS A 244 -4.79 12.07 11.35
N PRO A 245 -3.83 11.19 11.04
CA PRO A 245 -4.00 9.76 11.29
C PRO A 245 -4.03 9.50 12.79
N THR A 246 -5.00 8.69 13.23
CA THR A 246 -5.15 8.28 14.64
C THR A 246 -5.00 6.77 14.81
N GLU A 247 -5.09 6.02 13.72
CA GLU A 247 -5.10 4.58 13.74
C GLU A 247 -4.52 3.95 12.46
N ILE A 248 -4.11 2.70 12.61
CA ILE A 248 -3.75 1.78 11.52
C ILE A 248 -4.96 0.88 11.32
N ARG A 249 -5.64 1.08 10.20
CA ARG A 249 -6.90 0.43 9.81
C ARG A 249 -6.64 -0.79 8.96
N THR A 250 -7.65 -1.61 8.83
CA THR A 250 -7.70 -2.74 7.90
C THR A 250 -9.16 -3.11 7.67
N GLY A 251 -9.41 -4.15 6.88
CA GLY A 251 -10.76 -4.68 6.72
C GLY A 251 -10.75 -6.12 6.25
N ILE A 252 -11.92 -6.73 6.20
CA ILE A 252 -12.08 -8.13 5.83
C ILE A 252 -12.48 -8.18 4.36
N VAL A 253 -11.74 -8.93 3.57
CA VAL A 253 -12.03 -9.18 2.17
C VAL A 253 -12.72 -10.53 2.06
N ASN A 254 -13.88 -10.54 1.41
CA ASN A 254 -14.62 -11.75 1.10
C ASN A 254 -13.86 -12.62 0.07
N PRO A 255 -14.22 -13.91 -0.06
CA PRO A 255 -13.81 -14.74 -1.19
C PRO A 255 -14.00 -14.01 -2.51
N TYR A 256 -12.95 -13.96 -3.33
CA TYR A 256 -12.98 -13.28 -4.63
C TYR A 256 -13.28 -11.78 -4.57
N GLY A 257 -13.18 -11.17 -3.39
CA GLY A 257 -13.31 -9.73 -3.18
C GLY A 257 -12.08 -8.96 -3.63
N TYR A 258 -12.20 -7.64 -3.59
CA TYR A 258 -11.09 -6.75 -3.91
C TYR A 258 -10.90 -5.64 -2.87
N VAL A 259 -9.71 -5.05 -2.89
CA VAL A 259 -9.39 -3.81 -2.17
C VAL A 259 -8.86 -2.79 -3.19
N ALA A 260 -9.42 -1.58 -3.19
CA ALA A 260 -9.00 -0.49 -4.08
C ALA A 260 -8.71 0.77 -3.26
N PHE A 261 -7.63 1.50 -3.58
CA PHE A 261 -7.25 2.70 -2.84
C PHE A 261 -6.42 3.67 -3.68
N VAL A 262 -6.34 4.93 -3.20
CA VAL A 262 -5.42 5.96 -3.71
C VAL A 262 -4.05 5.79 -3.06
N ASP A 263 -3.03 5.40 -3.82
CA ASP A 263 -1.69 5.14 -3.27
C ASP A 263 -1.10 6.40 -2.61
N GLU A 264 -1.43 7.57 -3.16
CA GLU A 264 -0.93 8.84 -2.64
C GLU A 264 -1.62 9.33 -1.36
N ALA A 265 -2.76 8.76 -1.00
CA ALA A 265 -3.52 9.14 0.20
C ALA A 265 -3.25 8.23 1.41
N ILE A 266 -2.55 7.10 1.22
CA ILE A 266 -2.30 6.13 2.29
C ILE A 266 -0.83 5.69 2.33
N HIS A 267 -0.45 5.09 3.46
CA HIS A 267 0.63 4.10 3.52
C HIS A 267 0.01 2.75 3.84
N HIS A 268 0.45 1.66 3.21
CA HIS A 268 -0.12 0.33 3.44
C HIS A 268 0.94 -0.74 3.67
N ALA A 269 0.50 -1.87 4.23
CA ALA A 269 1.32 -3.03 4.52
C ALA A 269 0.53 -4.32 4.29
N THR A 270 1.23 -5.41 4.00
CA THR A 270 0.64 -6.76 4.15
C THR A 270 0.15 -6.89 5.60
N PRO A 271 -1.08 -7.37 5.83
CA PRO A 271 -1.61 -7.42 7.19
C PRO A 271 -0.81 -8.39 8.05
N LEU A 272 -0.52 -7.96 9.28
CA LEU A 272 0.02 -8.84 10.30
C LEU A 272 -1.13 -9.59 10.99
N TYR A 273 -1.16 -10.92 10.92
CA TYR A 273 -2.09 -11.70 11.73
C TYR A 273 -1.62 -11.71 13.20
N GLY A 274 -2.55 -11.56 14.14
CA GLY A 274 -2.24 -11.52 15.56
C GLY A 274 -1.68 -10.17 16.02
N HIS A 275 -0.64 -10.21 16.86
CA HIS A 275 -0.11 -9.03 17.56
C HIS A 275 1.28 -8.63 17.08
N ARG A 276 1.56 -7.33 17.12
CA ARG A 276 2.94 -6.83 17.13
C ARG A 276 3.66 -7.31 18.37
N PHE A 277 4.97 -7.49 18.24
CA PHE A 277 5.83 -7.97 19.31
C PHE A 277 7.09 -7.12 19.46
N ILE A 278 7.69 -7.19 20.65
CA ILE A 278 9.04 -6.73 20.95
C ILE A 278 9.82 -7.88 21.61
N THR A 279 11.15 -7.85 21.49
CA THR A 279 12.04 -8.78 22.19
C THR A 279 12.27 -8.35 23.64
N GLY A 280 12.71 -9.27 24.50
CA GLY A 280 13.09 -8.93 25.89
C GLY A 280 14.19 -7.86 25.96
N LYS A 281 15.16 -7.89 25.04
CA LYS A 281 16.21 -6.87 24.91
C LYS A 281 15.64 -5.49 24.60
N GLU A 282 14.72 -5.42 23.62
CA GLU A 282 14.05 -4.17 23.27
C GLU A 282 13.20 -3.65 24.44
N PHE A 283 12.49 -4.54 25.14
CA PHE A 283 11.71 -4.16 26.30
C PHE A 283 12.58 -3.62 27.45
N ARG A 284 13.73 -4.26 27.72
CA ARG A 284 14.71 -3.77 28.70
C ARG A 284 15.21 -2.37 28.37
N ALA A 285 15.55 -2.13 27.10
CA ALA A 285 16.00 -0.82 26.65
C ALA A 285 14.90 0.24 26.85
N TYR A 286 13.63 -0.14 26.65
CA TYR A 286 12.50 0.76 26.83
C TYR A 286 12.34 1.13 28.31
N LEU A 287 12.40 0.13 29.20
CA LEU A 287 12.37 0.36 30.65
C LEU A 287 13.56 1.22 31.11
N ALA A 288 14.76 0.99 30.58
CA ALA A 288 15.93 1.79 30.93
C ALA A 288 15.80 3.26 30.50
N GLN A 289 15.13 3.51 29.37
CA GLN A 289 14.86 4.87 28.89
C GLN A 289 13.74 5.55 29.70
N LYS A 290 12.65 4.83 29.99
CA LYS A 290 11.43 5.42 30.56
C LYS A 290 11.40 5.42 32.09
N TYR A 291 11.98 4.41 32.72
CA TYR A 291 11.93 4.13 34.15
C TYR A 291 13.31 3.67 34.69
N PRO A 292 14.36 4.51 34.54
CA PRO A 292 15.74 4.11 34.85
C PRO A 292 15.94 3.74 36.33
N ALA A 293 15.28 4.45 37.26
CA ALA A 293 15.45 4.23 38.69
C ALA A 293 14.82 2.90 39.14
N GLU A 294 13.61 2.62 38.67
CA GLU A 294 12.86 1.41 38.98
C GLU A 294 13.52 0.17 38.37
N LEU A 295 13.98 0.25 37.11
CA LEU A 295 14.70 -0.86 36.48
C LEU A 295 16.01 -1.16 37.22
N ALA A 296 16.76 -0.13 37.64
CA ALA A 296 17.99 -0.31 38.41
C ALA A 296 17.70 -0.96 39.77
N GLU A 297 16.66 -0.49 40.45
CA GLU A 297 16.26 -1.01 41.76
C GLU A 297 15.79 -2.46 41.70
N ILE A 298 14.89 -2.82 40.78
CA ILE A 298 14.42 -4.20 40.67
C ILE A 298 15.55 -5.16 40.26
N THR A 299 16.48 -4.72 39.41
CA THR A 299 17.66 -5.50 39.02
C THR A 299 18.58 -5.74 40.22
N ARG A 300 18.79 -4.70 41.05
CA ARG A 300 19.58 -4.79 42.29
C ARG A 300 18.93 -5.75 43.29
N ALA A 301 17.64 -5.57 43.55
CA ALA A 301 16.86 -6.39 44.48
C ALA A 301 16.84 -7.86 44.05
N ASP A 302 16.64 -8.16 42.76
CA ASP A 302 16.71 -9.53 42.24
C ASP A 302 18.10 -10.15 42.44
N LYS A 303 19.17 -9.44 42.11
CA LYS A 303 20.54 -9.93 42.35
C LYS A 303 20.81 -10.23 43.83
N GLU A 304 20.36 -9.35 44.74
CA GLU A 304 20.52 -9.55 46.18
C GLU A 304 19.71 -10.75 46.67
N TYR A 305 18.45 -10.87 46.22
CA TYR A 305 17.59 -12.01 46.51
C TYR A 305 18.20 -13.33 46.04
N GLN A 306 18.70 -13.40 44.80
CA GLN A 306 19.37 -14.61 44.27
C GLN A 306 20.70 -14.93 44.98
N ALA A 307 21.40 -13.91 45.49
CA ALA A 307 22.64 -14.08 46.24
C ALA A 307 22.41 -14.49 47.71
N SER A 308 21.20 -14.28 48.24
CA SER A 308 20.79 -14.68 49.60
C SER A 308 20.64 -16.21 49.71
N ARG A 309 21.78 -16.90 49.67
CA ARG A 309 21.88 -18.34 49.42
C ARG A 309 21.25 -19.28 50.46
N TRP A 310 20.65 -18.85 51.58
CA TRP A 310 19.86 -19.74 52.45
C TRP A 310 19.09 -19.01 53.57
N PRO A 311 17.84 -19.43 53.87
CA PRO A 311 16.82 -19.78 52.90
C PRO A 311 16.04 -18.52 52.52
N ALA A 312 15.83 -18.32 51.22
CA ALA A 312 14.83 -17.39 50.66
C ALA A 312 13.41 -17.59 51.25
N ALA A 313 13.21 -18.63 52.06
CA ALA A 313 12.03 -18.86 52.90
C ALA A 313 11.87 -17.87 54.08
N LEU A 314 12.92 -17.18 54.53
CA LEU A 314 12.82 -16.30 55.71
C LEU A 314 12.35 -14.87 55.38
N TYR A 315 12.60 -14.40 54.15
CA TYR A 315 12.29 -13.02 53.75
C TYR A 315 11.65 -13.00 52.37
N ALA A 316 10.46 -12.41 52.28
CA ALA A 316 9.77 -12.22 51.02
C ALA A 316 10.59 -11.31 50.09
N TYR A 317 10.49 -11.51 48.77
CA TYR A 317 11.18 -10.67 47.78
C TYR A 317 11.00 -9.16 48.02
N SER A 318 9.82 -8.73 48.49
CA SER A 318 9.52 -7.32 48.76
C SER A 318 10.36 -6.68 49.87
N THR A 319 11.05 -7.46 50.73
CA THR A 319 11.98 -6.90 51.72
C THR A 319 13.29 -6.41 51.10
N TYR A 320 13.62 -6.89 49.90
CA TYR A 320 14.82 -6.51 49.16
C TYR A 320 14.60 -5.27 48.28
N VAL A 321 13.35 -4.82 48.12
CA VAL A 321 12.99 -3.69 47.24
C VAL A 321 12.84 -2.40 48.04
N ASN A 322 13.48 -1.33 47.58
CA ASN A 322 13.30 0.01 48.11
C ASN A 322 11.92 0.56 47.73
N LYS A 323 11.03 0.60 48.73
CA LYS A 323 9.62 0.96 48.56
C LYS A 323 9.38 2.44 48.26
N THR A 324 10.41 3.29 48.39
CA THR A 324 10.34 4.69 47.95
C THR A 324 10.56 4.84 46.44
N ILE A 325 11.12 3.82 45.78
CA ILE A 325 11.34 3.75 44.33
C ILE A 325 10.24 2.92 43.67
N ILE A 326 9.97 1.71 44.19
CA ILE A 326 8.90 0.84 43.70
C ILE A 326 7.92 0.58 44.84
N ALA A 327 6.70 1.11 44.73
CA ALA A 327 5.66 0.90 45.73
C ALA A 327 5.32 -0.59 45.92
N GLU A 328 4.93 -1.00 47.14
CA GLU A 328 4.67 -2.41 47.49
C GLU A 328 3.73 -3.12 46.49
N GLY A 329 2.65 -2.45 46.08
CA GLY A 329 1.67 -3.00 45.13
C GLY A 329 2.20 -3.20 43.71
N GLU A 330 3.32 -2.56 43.35
CA GLU A 330 3.92 -2.62 42.00
C GLU A 330 5.05 -3.66 41.91
N ILE A 331 5.50 -4.22 43.03
CA ILE A 331 6.66 -5.14 43.08
C ILE A 331 6.44 -6.36 42.18
N ALA A 332 5.25 -6.98 42.24
CA ALA A 332 4.93 -8.15 41.41
C ALA A 332 4.97 -7.83 39.90
N LYS A 333 4.50 -6.65 39.52
CA LYS A 333 4.55 -6.14 38.14
C LYS A 333 6.00 -5.95 37.68
N TRP A 334 6.83 -5.30 38.49
CA TRP A 334 8.24 -5.07 38.17
C TRP A 334 9.04 -6.36 38.09
N LEU A 335 8.78 -7.34 38.97
CA LEU A 335 9.41 -8.65 38.91
C LEU A 335 9.02 -9.40 37.63
N ASN A 336 7.74 -9.35 37.23
CA ASN A 336 7.30 -9.91 35.95
C ASN A 336 7.99 -9.22 34.77
N TRP A 337 8.05 -7.88 34.75
CA TRP A 337 8.75 -7.14 33.70
C TRP A 337 10.23 -7.48 33.63
N LEU A 338 10.92 -7.59 34.78
CA LEU A 338 12.33 -7.98 34.83
C LEU A 338 12.54 -9.37 34.20
N GLY A 339 11.68 -10.34 34.53
CA GLY A 339 11.69 -11.66 33.88
C GLY A 339 11.55 -11.57 32.35
N MET A 340 10.70 -10.67 31.86
CA MET A 340 10.54 -10.45 30.42
C MET A 340 11.78 -9.82 29.75
N THR A 341 12.69 -9.20 30.50
CA THR A 341 13.89 -8.58 29.92
C THR A 341 15.03 -9.56 29.60
N GLY A 342 15.00 -10.77 30.18
CA GLY A 342 16.11 -11.73 30.13
C GLY A 342 16.03 -12.74 28.99
N ASP A 343 14.85 -12.97 28.42
CA ASP A 343 14.62 -14.08 27.49
C ASP A 343 14.74 -13.68 26.01
N ALA A 344 15.01 -14.67 25.16
CA ALA A 344 14.89 -14.57 23.70
C ALA A 344 13.43 -14.58 23.20
N ASN A 345 12.46 -14.48 24.12
CA ASN A 345 11.03 -14.55 23.83
C ASN A 345 10.52 -13.29 23.12
N LEU A 346 9.39 -13.46 22.41
CA LEU A 346 8.67 -12.38 21.74
C LEU A 346 7.45 -12.00 22.58
N TYR A 347 7.41 -10.76 23.04
CA TYR A 347 6.33 -10.26 23.89
C TYR A 347 5.36 -9.40 23.09
N THR A 348 4.09 -9.74 23.20
CA THR A 348 2.97 -9.07 22.53
C THR A 348 2.08 -8.35 23.53
N ARG A 349 1.12 -7.57 23.04
CA ARG A 349 0.07 -6.92 23.86
C ARG A 349 -0.57 -7.84 24.91
N VAL A 350 -0.75 -9.13 24.61
CA VAL A 350 -1.34 -10.10 25.55
C VAL A 350 -0.50 -10.24 26.83
N HIS A 351 0.83 -10.25 26.68
CA HIS A 351 1.75 -10.40 27.80
C HIS A 351 1.77 -9.17 28.72
N PHE A 352 1.53 -7.98 28.14
CA PHE A 352 1.53 -6.72 28.89
C PHE A 352 0.15 -6.32 29.44
N ALA A 353 -0.94 -6.89 28.92
CA ALA A 353 -2.30 -6.43 29.21
C ALA A 353 -2.69 -6.46 30.70
N ALA A 354 -2.06 -7.31 31.50
CA ALA A 354 -2.30 -7.37 32.95
C ALA A 354 -1.57 -6.29 33.76
N THR A 355 -0.55 -5.63 33.18
CA THR A 355 0.36 -4.73 33.92
C THR A 355 0.59 -3.37 33.25
N MET A 356 0.06 -3.17 32.04
CA MET A 356 0.11 -1.92 31.28
C MET A 356 -1.26 -1.62 30.69
N THR A 357 -1.61 -0.34 30.65
CA THR A 357 -2.77 0.14 29.90
C THR A 357 -2.56 -0.02 28.39
N SER A 358 -3.65 0.01 27.63
CA SER A 358 -3.57 -0.10 26.16
C SER A 358 -2.75 1.01 25.52
N ASP A 359 -2.86 2.23 26.03
CA ASP A 359 -2.14 3.40 25.50
C ASP A 359 -0.64 3.33 25.85
N GLU A 360 -0.28 2.83 27.04
CA GLU A 360 1.12 2.57 27.39
C GLU A 360 1.77 1.51 26.50
N ILE A 361 1.02 0.45 26.15
CA ILE A 361 1.50 -0.57 25.22
C ILE A 361 1.71 0.04 23.84
N ASP A 362 0.76 0.82 23.32
CA ASP A 362 0.93 1.47 22.01
C ASP A 362 2.11 2.45 21.99
N LEU A 363 2.32 3.20 23.08
CA LEU A 363 3.48 4.05 23.25
C LEU A 363 4.79 3.25 23.25
N MET A 364 4.86 2.17 24.03
CA MET A 364 6.04 1.30 24.04
C MET A 364 6.34 0.73 22.65
N LEU A 365 5.34 0.18 21.97
CA LEU A 365 5.52 -0.39 20.63
C LEU A 365 5.99 0.68 19.63
N HIS A 366 5.45 1.89 19.70
CA HIS A 366 5.85 3.01 18.86
C HIS A 366 7.28 3.48 19.13
N THR A 367 7.65 3.66 20.40
CA THR A 367 9.01 4.06 20.81
C THR A 367 10.05 3.03 20.39
N VAL A 368 9.79 1.73 20.65
CA VAL A 368 10.72 0.67 20.23
C VAL A 368 10.79 0.62 18.70
N GLY A 369 9.65 0.75 18.01
CA GLY A 369 9.60 0.73 16.55
C GLY A 369 10.37 1.87 15.87
N SER A 370 10.62 2.98 16.58
CA SER A 370 11.40 4.11 16.07
C SER A 370 12.91 3.92 16.19
N TRP A 371 13.39 2.88 16.89
CA TRP A 371 14.82 2.69 17.09
C TRP A 371 15.52 2.13 15.85
N PRO A 372 16.77 2.55 15.59
CA PRO A 372 17.61 1.92 14.58
C PRO A 372 17.75 0.41 14.85
N GLY A 373 17.43 -0.40 13.84
CA GLY A 373 17.56 -1.86 13.93
C GLY A 373 16.40 -2.59 14.64
N ALA A 374 15.35 -1.89 15.06
CA ALA A 374 14.13 -2.52 15.56
C ALA A 374 13.59 -3.53 14.54
N GLN A 375 13.14 -4.70 15.01
CA GLN A 375 12.75 -5.78 14.09
C GLN A 375 11.54 -5.36 13.23
N ARG A 376 11.72 -5.37 11.91
CA ARG A 376 10.66 -4.99 10.94
C ARG A 376 9.40 -5.86 11.04
N ARG A 377 9.58 -7.15 11.33
CA ARG A 377 8.50 -8.12 11.56
C ARG A 377 7.71 -7.85 12.84
N GLY A 378 8.30 -7.14 13.79
CA GLY A 378 7.68 -6.75 15.05
C GLY A 378 7.10 -5.35 14.94
N VAL A 379 7.67 -4.41 15.69
CA VAL A 379 7.22 -3.02 15.75
C VAL A 379 7.88 -2.10 14.71
N GLY A 380 9.07 -2.45 14.22
CA GLY A 380 9.87 -1.57 13.36
C GLY A 380 9.22 -1.25 12.01
N GLY A 381 8.35 -2.12 11.50
CA GLY A 381 7.67 -1.91 10.22
C GLY A 381 6.54 -0.87 10.23
N PHE A 382 6.14 -0.36 11.41
CA PHE A 382 4.90 0.43 11.53
C PHE A 382 5.11 1.85 12.07
N TYR A 383 6.35 2.25 12.33
CA TYR A 383 6.70 3.61 12.75
C TYR A 383 6.94 4.56 11.57
N ALA A 384 7.45 4.01 10.46
CA ALA A 384 7.74 4.77 9.26
C ALA A 384 7.42 3.92 8.03
N ALA A 385 7.15 4.58 6.90
CA ALA A 385 6.88 3.96 5.64
C ALA A 385 8.10 4.03 4.71
N SER A 386 8.41 2.95 4.01
CA SER A 386 9.37 3.01 2.91
C SER A 386 8.69 3.56 1.66
N ILE A 387 9.21 4.66 1.13
CA ILE A 387 8.81 5.19 -0.18
C ILE A 387 9.96 4.87 -1.16
N PRO A 388 9.69 4.22 -2.30
CA PRO A 388 10.70 4.03 -3.33
C PRO A 388 11.41 5.35 -3.70
N GLN A 389 12.73 5.30 -3.84
CA GLN A 389 13.60 6.45 -4.16
C GLN A 389 13.75 7.52 -3.06
N ALA A 390 12.98 7.48 -1.98
CA ALA A 390 13.23 8.34 -0.83
C ALA A 390 14.49 7.87 -0.08
N PRO A 391 15.43 8.77 0.27
CA PRO A 391 16.66 8.41 0.99
C PRO A 391 16.39 8.00 2.44
N THR A 392 15.25 8.42 2.98
CA THR A 392 14.85 8.21 4.38
C THR A 392 13.45 7.58 4.43
N LEU A 393 13.16 6.90 5.54
CA LEU A 393 11.80 6.41 5.78
C LEU A 393 10.89 7.60 6.06
N SER A 394 9.71 7.60 5.44
CA SER A 394 8.73 8.65 5.62
C SER A 394 7.93 8.43 6.91
N PRO A 395 7.71 9.47 7.72
CA PRO A 395 6.94 9.34 8.95
C PRO A 395 5.51 8.92 8.64
N VAL A 396 4.93 8.06 9.48
CA VAL A 396 3.49 7.69 9.36
C VAL A 396 2.61 8.62 10.18
N ASN A 397 3.21 9.38 11.11
CA ASN A 397 2.55 10.37 11.94
C ASN A 397 3.46 11.59 12.13
N GLU A 398 2.89 12.75 12.43
CA GLU A 398 3.68 13.96 12.68
C GLU A 398 4.54 13.82 13.95
N PRO A 399 5.75 14.41 13.99
CA PRO A 399 6.57 14.44 15.19
C PRO A 399 5.80 14.94 16.42
N GLY A 400 5.87 14.20 17.52
CA GLY A 400 5.18 14.52 18.78
C GLY A 400 3.70 14.12 18.85
N SER A 401 3.13 13.57 17.78
CA SER A 401 1.75 13.05 17.82
C SER A 401 1.67 11.73 18.61
N PRO A 402 0.50 11.42 19.21
CA PRO A 402 0.29 10.13 19.87
C PRO A 402 0.54 8.93 18.94
N PRO A 403 0.98 7.80 19.47
CA PRO A 403 1.07 6.54 18.72
C PRO A 403 -0.24 6.19 18.00
N LEU A 404 -0.14 5.71 16.77
CA LEU A 404 -1.31 5.22 16.03
C LEU A 404 -1.84 3.94 16.68
N LYS A 405 -3.14 3.91 16.97
CA LYS A 405 -3.82 2.72 17.49
C LYS A 405 -4.01 1.70 16.38
N ARG A 406 -3.75 0.42 16.65
CA ARG A 406 -3.95 -0.62 15.64
C ARG A 406 -5.36 -1.21 15.73
N GLN A 407 -6.19 -1.03 14.71
CA GLN A 407 -7.54 -1.59 14.66
C GLN A 407 -7.53 -3.11 14.84
N ALA A 408 -6.60 -3.81 14.17
CA ALA A 408 -6.46 -5.26 14.30
C ALA A 408 -6.05 -5.75 15.70
N SER A 409 -5.68 -4.86 16.62
CA SER A 409 -5.41 -5.20 18.02
C SER A 409 -6.61 -4.93 18.95
N THR A 410 -7.69 -4.30 18.49
CA THR A 410 -8.87 -4.00 19.32
C THR A 410 -9.66 -5.28 19.60
N ALA A 411 -10.25 -5.36 20.79
CA ALA A 411 -10.94 -6.56 21.24
C ALA A 411 -12.12 -6.94 20.34
N ASP A 412 -12.88 -5.96 19.87
CA ASP A 412 -14.06 -6.19 19.03
C ASP A 412 -13.65 -6.69 17.65
N PHE A 413 -12.70 -6.01 17.00
CA PHE A 413 -12.26 -6.41 15.67
C PHE A 413 -11.63 -7.81 15.67
N LYS A 414 -10.93 -8.20 16.75
CA LYS A 414 -10.35 -9.55 16.88
C LYS A 414 -11.39 -10.68 16.87
N LYS A 415 -12.58 -10.47 17.44
CA LYS A 415 -13.62 -11.51 17.49
C LYS A 415 -14.12 -11.88 16.10
N ASP A 416 -14.04 -10.92 15.18
CA ASP A 416 -14.54 -11.06 13.81
C ASP A 416 -13.41 -11.22 12.77
N GLN A 417 -12.14 -11.30 13.20
CA GLN A 417 -11.02 -11.52 12.29
C GLN A 417 -11.11 -12.91 11.65
N PRO A 418 -10.96 -13.03 10.31
CA PRO A 418 -10.75 -14.32 9.71
C PRO A 418 -9.44 -14.94 10.26
N PRO A 419 -9.40 -16.27 10.46
CA PRO A 419 -8.17 -16.93 10.84
C PRO A 419 -7.08 -16.72 9.77
N PRO A 420 -5.79 -16.89 10.11
CA PRO A 420 -4.75 -16.99 9.11
C PRO A 420 -5.11 -18.06 8.08
N LEU A 421 -4.78 -17.82 6.81
CA LEU A 421 -4.95 -18.83 5.76
C LEU A 421 -4.19 -20.11 6.15
N PRO A 422 -4.78 -21.30 5.87
CA PRO A 422 -4.07 -22.58 5.95
C PRO A 422 -2.73 -22.51 5.21
N ASP A 423 -1.73 -23.25 5.68
CA ASP A 423 -0.38 -23.17 5.12
C ASP A 423 -0.27 -23.65 3.66
N ASP A 424 -1.20 -24.49 3.22
CA ASP A 424 -1.36 -24.96 1.84
C ASP A 424 -2.18 -24.01 0.94
N VAL A 425 -2.80 -22.96 1.52
CA VAL A 425 -3.60 -21.97 0.77
C VAL A 425 -2.79 -20.68 0.61
N PRO A 426 -2.24 -20.41 -0.59
CA PRO A 426 -1.44 -19.21 -0.79
C PRO A 426 -2.31 -17.96 -0.79
N ARG A 427 -1.77 -16.85 -0.23
CA ARG A 427 -2.38 -15.52 -0.35
C ARG A 427 -2.17 -14.99 -1.77
N ARG A 428 -3.09 -15.34 -2.65
CA ARG A 428 -3.04 -15.07 -4.08
C ARG A 428 -3.96 -13.91 -4.48
N PHE A 429 -3.49 -13.07 -5.39
CA PHE A 429 -4.30 -11.97 -5.93
C PHE A 429 -3.74 -11.43 -7.26
N LEU A 430 -4.60 -10.78 -8.04
CA LEU A 430 -4.18 -9.89 -9.12
C LEU A 430 -4.00 -8.48 -8.55
N ARG A 431 -2.81 -7.91 -8.71
CA ARG A 431 -2.50 -6.53 -8.33
C ARG A 431 -2.46 -5.66 -9.56
N SER A 432 -3.12 -4.52 -9.53
CA SER A 432 -3.09 -3.53 -10.61
C SER A 432 -2.59 -2.20 -10.07
N TRP A 433 -1.59 -1.60 -10.71
CA TRP A 433 -1.19 -0.22 -10.49
C TRP A 433 -1.72 0.64 -11.63
N ILE A 434 -2.61 1.57 -11.31
CA ILE A 434 -3.20 2.50 -12.25
C ILE A 434 -2.30 3.72 -12.29
N ARG A 435 -1.47 3.79 -13.32
CA ARG A 435 -0.46 4.84 -13.50
C ARG A 435 -0.89 5.83 -14.57
N VAL A 436 -0.32 7.01 -14.45
CA VAL A 436 -0.31 8.03 -15.50
C VAL A 436 1.07 8.01 -16.17
N VAL A 437 1.09 7.97 -17.48
CA VAL A 437 2.34 7.99 -18.26
C VAL A 437 2.27 9.06 -19.34
N PRO A 438 3.38 9.75 -19.65
CA PRO A 438 3.40 10.70 -20.75
C PRO A 438 3.06 10.03 -22.10
N GLU A 439 2.44 10.77 -23.02
CA GLU A 439 2.11 10.27 -24.37
C GLU A 439 3.34 9.71 -25.10
N SER A 440 4.52 10.31 -24.89
CA SER A 440 5.78 9.80 -25.47
C SER A 440 6.16 8.40 -24.96
N MET A 441 5.78 8.05 -23.72
CA MET A 441 5.94 6.69 -23.21
C MET A 441 4.88 5.77 -23.78
N ALA A 442 3.62 6.21 -23.85
CA ALA A 442 2.53 5.44 -24.45
C ALA A 442 2.84 5.06 -25.91
N THR A 443 3.34 5.99 -26.73
CA THR A 443 3.78 5.72 -28.10
C THR A 443 4.83 4.61 -28.17
N ARG A 444 5.85 4.67 -27.31
CA ARG A 444 6.89 3.62 -27.26
C ARG A 444 6.32 2.26 -26.87
N LEU A 445 5.35 2.21 -25.96
CA LEU A 445 4.67 0.97 -25.59
C LEU A 445 3.83 0.38 -26.74
N ARG A 446 3.22 1.22 -27.60
CA ARG A 446 2.49 0.75 -28.80
C ARG A 446 3.42 0.11 -29.82
N GLU A 447 4.62 0.68 -29.96
CA GLU A 447 5.61 0.27 -30.96
C GLU A 447 6.45 -0.93 -30.49
N TYR A 448 6.50 -1.17 -29.18
CA TYR A 448 7.27 -2.26 -28.60
C TYR A 448 6.77 -3.61 -29.10
N ARG A 449 7.61 -4.29 -29.88
CA ARG A 449 7.43 -5.68 -30.27
C ARG A 449 8.45 -6.52 -29.52
N PRO A 450 8.05 -7.63 -28.88
CA PRO A 450 9.02 -8.55 -28.31
C PRO A 450 9.94 -9.05 -29.42
N THR A 451 11.24 -9.11 -29.13
CA THR A 451 12.15 -9.97 -29.88
C THR A 451 11.67 -11.41 -29.72
N GLN A 452 11.17 -12.02 -30.80
CA GLN A 452 10.80 -13.44 -30.80
C GLN A 452 12.03 -14.27 -30.43
N GLY A 453 12.03 -14.94 -29.27
CA GLY A 453 13.02 -15.96 -28.94
C GLY A 453 13.80 -15.81 -27.63
N GLN A 454 13.21 -15.26 -26.56
CA GLN A 454 13.76 -15.35 -25.20
C GLN A 454 12.78 -15.99 -24.23
#